data_AF-A0A1Q5FVG7-F1
#
_entry.id   AF-A0A1Q5FVG7-F1
#
_cell.length_a   1.000
_cell.length_b   1.000
_cell.length_c   1.000
_cell.angle_alpha   90.00
_cell.angle_beta   90.00
_cell.angle_gamma   90.00
#
_symmetry.space_group_name_H-M   'P 1'
#
loop_
_entity.id
_entity.type
_entity.pdbx_description
1 polymer ?
#
loop_
_entity_poly.entity_id
_entity_poly.type
_entity_poly.pdbx_seq_one_letter_code
_entity_poly.pdbx_strand_id
1 'polypeptide(L)'
;MAGNPRNGRPYRRLVAAVKALGDPCARCGQPIDPTLNARSGWSFTLDHIVPLSRGGSLLDPANARSMHRRCNSARGNRLTTAQPQASRRW
;
A
#
# COMPACT_ATOMS: atom_id res chain seq x y z
N MET A 1 7.65 -0.03 -27.07
CA MET A 1 6.50 -0.07 -26.14
C MET A 1 7.03 0.07 -24.72
N ALA A 2 6.82 1.21 -24.07
CA ALA A 2 7.21 1.36 -22.66
C ALA A 2 6.33 0.41 -21.82
N GLY A 3 6.89 -0.71 -21.36
CA GLY A 3 6.18 -1.67 -20.52
C GLY A 3 5.60 -0.98 -19.28
N ASN A 4 4.43 -1.42 -18.82
CA ASN A 4 3.76 -0.83 -17.66
C ASN A 4 4.76 -0.68 -16.50
N PRO A 5 5.07 0.55 -16.04
CA PRO A 5 6.14 0.79 -15.09
C PRO A 5 5.88 0.11 -13.73
N ARG A 6 4.63 -0.32 -13.48
CA ARG A 6 4.21 -1.12 -12.32
C ARG A 6 4.63 -2.59 -12.35
N ASN A 7 5.09 -3.10 -13.49
CA ASN A 7 5.53 -4.50 -13.62
C ASN A 7 7.06 -4.64 -13.66
N GLY A 8 7.80 -3.53 -13.56
CA GLY A 8 9.26 -3.52 -13.61
C GLY A 8 9.94 -4.05 -12.35
N ARG A 9 11.20 -4.51 -12.51
CA ARG A 9 12.10 -4.84 -11.38
C ARG A 9 12.19 -3.72 -10.33
N PRO A 10 12.26 -2.42 -10.69
CA PRO A 10 12.33 -1.34 -9.70
C PRO A 10 11.10 -1.29 -8.78
N TYR A 11 9.91 -1.48 -9.33
CA TYR A 11 8.67 -1.51 -8.56
C TYR A 11 8.64 -2.70 -7.58
N ARG A 12 9.04 -3.89 -8.05
CA ARG A 12 9.11 -5.08 -7.17
C ARG A 12 10.12 -4.89 -6.03
N ARG A 13 11.23 -4.21 -6.26
CA ARG A 13 12.21 -3.85 -5.22
C ARG A 13 11.60 -2.91 -4.19
N LEU A 14 10.88 -1.89 -4.62
CA LEU A 14 10.17 -0.97 -3.73
C LEU A 14 9.13 -1.72 -2.87
N VAL A 15 8.31 -2.58 -3.49
CA VAL A 15 7.34 -3.43 -2.79
C VAL A 15 8.02 -4.28 -1.73
N ALA A 16 9.15 -4.93 -2.06
CA ALA A 16 9.89 -5.75 -1.12
C ALA A 16 10.50 -4.93 0.03
N ALA A 17 11.07 -3.75 -0.27
CA ALA A 17 11.62 -2.84 0.73
C ALA A 17 10.55 -2.38 1.73
N VAL A 18 9.40 -1.90 1.24
CA VAL A 18 8.29 -1.47 2.12
C VAL A 18 7.70 -2.65 2.89
N LYS A 19 7.60 -3.84 2.27
CA LYS A 19 7.16 -5.05 2.98
C LYS A 19 8.14 -5.44 4.09
N ALA A 20 9.45 -5.24 3.88
CA ALA A 20 10.48 -5.56 4.85
C ALA A 20 10.54 -4.58 6.04
N LEU A 21 10.05 -3.34 5.89
CA LEU A 21 9.91 -2.40 7.02
C LEU A 21 8.94 -2.92 8.09
N GLY A 22 7.97 -3.75 7.71
CA GLY A 22 7.01 -4.33 8.66
C GLY A 22 6.00 -3.31 9.20
N ASP A 23 5.86 -2.15 8.55
CA ASP A 23 4.97 -1.08 9.01
C ASP A 23 3.50 -1.54 9.06
N PRO A 24 2.72 -1.11 10.06
CA PRO A 24 1.30 -1.39 10.14
C PRO A 24 0.54 -0.69 9.01
N CYS A 25 -0.65 -1.21 8.67
CA CYS A 25 -1.49 -0.64 7.62
C CYS A 25 -1.79 0.83 7.89
N ALA A 26 -1.38 1.71 6.98
CA ALA A 26 -1.51 3.16 7.14
C ALA A 26 -2.97 3.66 7.29
N ARG A 27 -3.95 2.85 6.89
CA ARG A 27 -5.37 3.19 7.01
C ARG A 27 -6.02 2.71 8.30
N CYS A 28 -5.78 1.48 8.76
CA CYS A 28 -6.46 0.91 9.94
C CYS A 28 -5.53 0.73 11.15
N GLY A 29 -4.22 0.93 10.98
CA GLY A 29 -3.21 0.77 12.03
C GLY A 29 -2.93 -0.68 12.44
N GLN A 30 -3.58 -1.68 11.83
CA GLN A 30 -3.37 -3.09 12.17
C GLN A 30 -2.13 -3.65 11.45
N PRO A 31 -1.40 -4.59 12.09
CA PRO A 31 -0.27 -5.24 11.45
C PRO A 31 -0.70 -6.00 10.19
N ILE A 32 0.22 -6.14 9.25
CA ILE A 32 -0.01 -6.88 8.01
C ILE A 32 0.73 -8.20 8.11
N ASP A 33 -0.01 -9.29 8.11
CA ASP A 33 0.59 -10.62 8.12
C ASP A 33 1.23 -10.92 6.74
N PRO A 34 2.56 -11.09 6.67
CA PRO A 34 3.27 -11.32 5.43
C PRO A 34 3.07 -12.72 4.85
N THR A 35 2.52 -13.66 5.64
CA THR A 35 2.25 -15.06 5.26
C THR A 35 0.93 -15.22 4.51
N LEU A 36 0.04 -14.22 4.61
CA LEU A 36 -1.24 -14.26 3.94
C LEU A 36 -1.10 -14.29 2.41
N ASN A 37 -1.97 -15.09 1.78
CA ASN A 37 -2.08 -15.13 0.33
C ASN A 37 -2.32 -13.71 -0.22
N ALA A 38 -1.61 -13.34 -1.28
CA ALA A 38 -1.76 -12.04 -1.96
C ALA A 38 -3.21 -11.71 -2.35
N ARG A 39 -4.07 -12.71 -2.54
CA ARG A 39 -5.49 -12.54 -2.85
C ARG A 39 -6.36 -12.16 -1.64
N SER A 40 -5.89 -12.39 -0.41
CA SER A 40 -6.63 -12.06 0.81
C SER A 40 -6.89 -10.56 0.93
N GLY A 41 -8.00 -10.17 1.54
CA GLY A 41 -8.28 -8.77 1.84
C GLY A 41 -7.29 -8.16 2.84
N TRP A 42 -6.68 -9.00 3.68
CA TRP A 42 -5.70 -8.62 4.70
C TRP A 42 -4.25 -8.77 4.21
N SER A 43 -4.04 -9.09 2.93
CA SER A 43 -2.69 -9.19 2.37
C SER A 43 -2.04 -7.82 2.22
N PHE A 44 -0.71 -7.83 2.20
CA PHE A 44 0.10 -6.65 1.92
C PHE A 44 -0.14 -6.11 0.51
N THR A 45 -0.37 -4.81 0.42
CA THR A 45 -0.33 -4.05 -0.82
C THR A 45 0.43 -2.74 -0.64
N LEU A 46 1.08 -2.29 -1.71
CA LEU A 46 1.73 -1.00 -1.75
C LEU A 46 0.70 0.08 -2.08
N ASP A 47 0.58 1.08 -1.22
CA ASP A 47 -0.28 2.24 -1.40
C ASP A 47 0.59 3.47 -1.69
N HIS A 48 0.16 4.31 -2.65
CA HIS A 48 0.83 5.56 -2.97
C HIS A 48 0.11 6.72 -2.29
N ILE A 49 0.80 7.50 -1.45
CA ILE A 49 0.22 8.64 -0.73
C ILE A 49 -0.40 9.62 -1.73
N VAL A 50 0.40 10.03 -2.72
CA VAL A 50 0.00 10.79 -3.89
C VAL A 50 -0.21 9.80 -5.05
N PRO A 51 -1.44 9.67 -5.57
CA PRO A 51 -1.71 8.85 -6.73
C PRO A 51 -0.91 9.30 -7.95
N LEU A 52 -0.50 8.36 -8.81
CA LEU A 52 0.23 8.68 -10.04
C LEU A 52 -0.55 9.61 -10.97
N SER A 53 -1.89 9.52 -10.95
CA SER A 53 -2.77 10.40 -11.72
C SER A 53 -2.69 11.87 -11.30
N ARG A 54 -2.07 12.16 -10.15
CA ARG A 54 -1.81 13.51 -9.63
C ARG A 54 -0.34 13.87 -9.58
N GLY A 55 0.50 13.17 -10.35
CA GLY A 55 1.94 13.43 -10.43
C GLY A 55 2.78 12.77 -9.33
N GLY A 56 2.20 11.84 -8.56
CA GLY A 56 2.96 11.06 -7.59
C GLY A 56 4.03 10.21 -8.26
N SER A 57 5.22 10.12 -7.65
CA SER A 57 6.28 9.24 -8.14
C SER A 57 5.98 7.77 -7.81
N LEU A 58 6.12 6.90 -8.81
CA LEU A 58 5.86 5.46 -8.67
C LEU A 58 6.91 4.75 -7.82
N LEU A 59 8.16 5.22 -7.93
CA LEU A 59 9.34 4.56 -7.36
C LEU A 59 9.87 5.25 -6.10
N ASP A 60 9.21 6.32 -5.66
CA ASP A 60 9.61 7.06 -4.47
C ASP A 60 9.16 6.33 -3.19
N PRO A 61 10.11 5.90 -2.34
CA PRO A 61 9.77 5.27 -1.06
C PRO A 61 9.05 6.22 -0.10
N ALA A 62 9.27 7.54 -0.18
CA ALA A 62 8.54 8.49 0.65
C ALA A 62 7.06 8.58 0.28
N ASN A 63 6.72 8.30 -0.98
CA ASN A 63 5.35 8.23 -1.48
C ASN A 63 4.71 6.84 -1.28
N ALA A 64 5.45 5.85 -0.77
CA ALA A 64 5.00 4.48 -0.65
C ALA A 64 4.66 4.12 0.81
N ARG A 65 3.54 3.43 1.02
CA ARG A 65 3.08 2.97 2.34
C ARG A 65 2.58 1.54 2.32
N SER A 66 2.65 0.89 3.48
CA SER A 66 2.08 -0.43 3.69
C SER A 66 0.57 -0.31 3.93
N MET A 67 -0.23 -1.12 3.23
CA MET A 67 -1.68 -1.13 3.42
C MET A 67 -2.28 -2.49 3.08
N HIS A 68 -3.36 -2.87 3.77
CA HIS A 68 -4.10 -4.09 3.40
C HIS A 68 -4.78 -3.92 2.05
N ARG A 69 -4.90 -5.01 1.29
CA ARG A 69 -5.62 -5.02 0.00
C ARG A 69 -7.04 -4.45 0.08
N ARG A 70 -7.80 -4.83 1.10
CA ARG A 70 -9.16 -4.32 1.36
C ARG A 70 -9.14 -2.82 1.65
N CYS A 71 -8.21 -2.38 2.50
CA CYS A 71 -8.06 -0.98 2.89
C CYS A 71 -7.68 -0.09 1.70
N ASN A 72 -6.77 -0.59 0.85
CA ASN A 72 -6.34 0.04 -0.39
C ASN A 72 -7.47 0.12 -1.41
N SER A 73 -8.14 -1.00 -1.67
CA SER A 73 -9.30 -1.03 -2.57
C SER A 73 -10.42 -0.09 -2.12
N ALA A 74 -10.69 -0.01 -0.81
CA ALA A 74 -11.69 0.90 -0.27
C ALA A 74 -11.25 2.38 -0.33
N ARG A 75 -9.94 2.67 -0.39
CA ARG A 75 -9.42 4.05 -0.48
C ARG A 75 -9.69 4.58 -1.89
N GLY A 76 -9.31 3.80 -2.89
CA GLY A 76 -9.39 4.19 -4.30
C GLY A 76 -8.50 5.40 -4.59
N ASN A 77 -8.89 6.25 -5.53
CA ASN A 77 -8.11 7.44 -5.93
C ASN A 77 -8.29 8.66 -5.01
N ARG A 78 -8.71 8.43 -3.76
CA ARG A 78 -8.98 9.50 -2.80
C ARG A 78 -7.69 9.87 -2.07
N LEU A 79 -7.35 11.16 -2.10
CA LEU A 79 -6.23 11.74 -1.34
C LEU A 79 -6.51 11.76 0.17
N THR A 80 -7.76 11.57 0.58
CA THR A 80 -8.12 11.56 1.98
C THR A 80 -7.48 10.35 2.67
N THR A 81 -6.54 10.64 3.57
CA THR A 81 -6.16 9.74 4.64
C THR A 81 -7.41 9.50 5.45
N ALA A 82 -8.16 8.44 5.13
CA ALA A 82 -9.23 7.99 6.02
C ALA A 82 -8.55 7.74 7.37
N GLN A 83 -8.90 8.55 8.36
CA GLN A 83 -8.39 8.42 9.72
C GLN A 83 -8.49 6.94 10.13
N PRO A 84 -7.54 6.42 10.92
CA PRO A 84 -7.68 5.10 11.49
C PRO A 84 -9.02 5.06 12.21
N GLN A 85 -9.99 4.38 11.58
CA GLN A 85 -11.12 3.88 12.32
C GLN A 85 -10.50 2.81 13.19
N ALA A 86 -10.03 3.22 14.37
CA ALA A 86 -9.74 2.33 15.46
C ALA A 86 -10.99 1.47 15.57
N SER A 87 -10.93 0.23 15.06
CA SER A 87 -11.93 -0.76 15.35
C SER A 87 -11.84 -0.91 16.86
N ARG A 88 -12.77 -0.26 17.55
CA ARG A 88 -12.86 -0.21 19.00
C ARG A 88 -12.83 -1.66 19.48
N ARG A 89 -11.69 -2.02 20.08
CA ARG A 89 -11.52 -2.56 21.43
C ARG A 89 -12.68 -3.44 21.91
N TRP A 90 -12.39 -4.74 22.01
CA TRP A 90 -13.08 -5.65 22.94
C TRP A 90 -12.98 -5.11 24.36
#